data_AF-A0A7C3Q244-F1
#
_entry.id   AF-A0A7C3Q244-F1
#
_cell.length_a   1.000
_cell.length_b   1.000
_cell.length_c   1.000
_cell.angle_alpha   90.00
_cell.angle_beta   90.00
_cell.angle_gamma   90.00
#
_symmetry.space_group_name_H-M   'P 1'
#
loop_
_entity.id
_entity.type
_entity.pdbx_description
1 polymer ?
#
loop_
_entity_poly.entity_id
_entity_poly.type
_entity_poly.pdbx_seq_one_letter_code
_entity_poly.pdbx_strand_id
1 'polypeptide(L)'
;MPSNLQQILAIEVPIMVRVAERTIRVDEFMSWVPGAIIELPKNADAELDLMVNNCAIGQGLAVKVGENFGIRITYIGDIQRRVAALNAEAAAASAADAEAEALAAQMLAGQ
;
A
#
# COMPACT_ATOMS: atom_id res chain seq x y z
N MET A 1 19.32 28.86 14.88
CA MET A 1 19.12 28.15 13.60
C MET A 1 17.93 27.18 13.70
N PRO A 2 16.66 27.62 13.71
CA PRO A 2 15.50 26.74 13.65
C PRO A 2 14.99 26.55 12.21
N SER A 3 15.90 26.39 11.24
CA SER A 3 15.56 26.46 9.80
C SER A 3 15.41 25.10 9.12
N ASN A 4 15.89 24.02 9.75
CA ASN A 4 15.97 22.71 9.10
C ASN A 4 14.62 21.97 9.09
N LEU A 5 13.77 22.16 10.10
CA LEU A 5 12.50 21.42 10.20
C LEU A 5 11.51 21.86 9.12
N GLN A 6 11.41 23.16 8.85
CA GLN A 6 10.55 23.68 7.78
C GLN A 6 10.98 23.19 6.40
N GLN A 7 12.29 23.02 6.18
CA GLN A 7 12.81 22.46 4.93
C GLN A 7 12.45 20.98 4.78
N ILE A 8 12.53 20.19 5.84
CA ILE A 8 12.12 18.77 5.82
C ILE A 8 10.61 18.64 5.54
N LEU A 9 9.78 19.50 6.12
CA LEU A 9 8.33 19.49 5.89
C LEU A 9 7.92 19.92 4.48
N ALA A 10 8.82 20.57 3.73
CA ALA A 10 8.59 20.99 2.36
C ALA A 10 8.95 19.92 1.31
N ILE A 11 9.45 18.76 1.74
CA ILE A 11 9.82 17.66 0.85
C ILE A 11 8.55 17.07 0.21
N GLU A 12 8.56 16.96 -1.10
CA GLU A 12 7.49 16.32 -1.86
C GLU A 12 7.55 14.80 -1.72
N VAL A 13 6.40 14.18 -1.49
CA VAL A 13 6.28 12.73 -1.28
C VAL A 13 5.33 12.16 -2.34
N PRO A 14 5.74 11.16 -3.13
CA PRO A 14 4.86 10.52 -4.10
C PRO A 14 3.82 9.67 -3.37
N ILE A 15 2.55 10.00 -3.58
CA ILE A 15 1.43 9.21 -3.10
C ILE A 15 0.97 8.30 -4.24
N MET A 16 0.88 7.01 -3.95
CA MET A 16 0.32 6.01 -4.86
C MET A 16 -1.02 5.54 -4.34
N VAL A 17 -1.96 5.35 -5.24
CA VAL A 17 -3.31 4.89 -4.90
C VAL A 17 -3.48 3.54 -5.57
N ARG A 18 -3.60 2.50 -4.74
CA ARG A 18 -3.73 1.15 -5.24
C ARG A 18 -5.21 0.82 -5.37
N VAL A 19 -5.63 0.63 -6.62
CA VAL A 19 -6.98 0.18 -6.94
C VAL A 19 -7.17 -1.23 -6.43
N ALA A 20 -6.40 -2.20 -6.93
CA ALA A 20 -6.38 -3.56 -6.42
C ALA A 20 -5.01 -4.21 -6.63
N GLU A 21 -4.83 -5.37 -6.01
CA GLU A 21 -3.66 -6.24 -6.17
C GLU A 21 -4.15 -7.64 -6.53
N ARG A 22 -3.47 -8.30 -7.48
CA ARG A 22 -3.77 -9.67 -7.89
C ARG A 22 -2.48 -10.36 -8.33
N THR A 23 -2.27 -11.58 -7.84
CA THR A 23 -1.21 -12.47 -8.32
C THR A 23 -1.71 -13.26 -9.53
N ILE A 24 -0.95 -13.25 -10.61
CA ILE A 24 -1.24 -13.96 -11.86
C ILE A 24 -0.05 -14.84 -12.24
N ARG A 25 -0.28 -15.84 -13.10
CA ARG A 25 0.81 -16.67 -13.62
C ARG A 25 1.59 -15.90 -14.69
N VAL A 26 2.89 -16.19 -14.80
CA VAL A 26 3.77 -15.54 -15.79
C VAL A 26 3.27 -15.76 -17.23
N ASP A 27 2.75 -16.95 -17.52
CA ASP A 27 2.18 -17.30 -18.83
C ASP A 27 0.99 -16.39 -19.21
N GLU A 28 0.08 -16.14 -18.26
CA GLU A 28 -1.07 -15.25 -18.45
C GLU A 28 -0.62 -13.81 -18.69
N PHE A 29 0.37 -13.32 -17.95
CA PHE A 29 0.95 -11.99 -18.12
C PHE A 29 1.58 -11.80 -19.52
N MET A 30 2.29 -12.81 -20.03
CA MET A 30 2.91 -12.74 -21.37
C MET A 30 1.88 -12.76 -22.51
N SER A 31 0.66 -13.25 -22.25
CA SER A 31 -0.42 -13.28 -23.25
C SER A 31 -1.13 -11.94 -23.46
N TRP A 32 -0.83 -10.93 -22.64
CA TRP A 32 -1.55 -9.65 -22.68
C TRP A 32 -1.27 -8.86 -23.96
N VAL A 33 -2.36 -8.40 -24.57
CA VAL A 33 -2.33 -7.58 -25.78
C VAL A 33 -3.20 -6.33 -25.57
N PRO A 34 -2.97 -5.24 -26.32
CA PRO A 34 -3.85 -4.08 -26.27
C PRO A 34 -5.31 -4.48 -26.48
N GLY A 35 -6.17 -4.15 -25.51
CA GLY A 35 -7.57 -4.54 -25.48
C GLY A 35 -7.92 -5.72 -24.55
N ALA A 36 -6.92 -6.37 -23.95
CA ALA A 36 -7.15 -7.36 -22.89
C ALA A 36 -7.78 -6.71 -21.65
N ILE A 37 -8.83 -7.33 -21.10
CA ILE A 37 -9.52 -6.89 -19.88
C ILE A 37 -9.08 -7.79 -18.74
N ILE A 38 -8.54 -7.19 -17.68
CA ILE A 38 -8.06 -7.91 -16.49
C ILE A 38 -9.06 -7.70 -15.37
N GLU A 39 -9.63 -8.80 -14.87
CA GLU A 39 -10.53 -8.77 -13.72
C GLU A 39 -9.72 -8.66 -12.42
N LEU A 40 -10.12 -7.73 -11.57
CA LEU A 40 -9.53 -7.50 -10.25
C LEU A 40 -10.50 -7.99 -9.17
N PRO A 41 -10.01 -8.56 -8.06
CA PRO A 41 -10.86 -9.14 -7.02
C PRO A 41 -11.60 -8.09 -6.17
N LYS A 42 -11.32 -6.79 -6.38
CA LYS A 42 -11.85 -5.70 -5.55
C LYS A 42 -13.07 -5.07 -6.21
N ASN A 43 -14.14 -4.90 -5.43
CA ASN A 43 -15.35 -4.20 -5.87
C ASN A 43 -15.05 -2.74 -6.24
N ALA A 44 -15.73 -2.22 -7.27
CA ALA A 44 -15.54 -0.86 -7.76
C ALA A 44 -15.86 0.22 -6.71
N ASP A 45 -16.80 -0.06 -5.80
CA ASP A 45 -17.22 0.86 -4.74
C ASP A 45 -16.41 0.71 -3.44
N ALA A 46 -15.41 -0.17 -3.41
CA ALA A 46 -14.60 -0.39 -2.22
C ALA A 46 -13.60 0.75 -1.99
N GLU A 47 -13.20 0.93 -0.74
CA GLU A 47 -12.18 1.91 -0.37
C GLU A 47 -10.82 1.53 -0.98
N LEU A 48 -10.14 2.51 -1.57
CA LEU A 48 -8.83 2.38 -2.18
C LEU A 48 -7.73 2.53 -1.15
N ASP A 49 -6.62 1.82 -1.34
CA ASP A 49 -5.48 1.91 -0.43
C ASP A 49 -4.61 3.10 -0.83
N LEU A 50 -4.32 3.97 0.14
CA LEU A 50 -3.36 5.06 0.01
C LEU A 50 -1.99 4.52 0.44
N MET A 51 -1.02 4.62 -0.46
CA MET A 51 0.33 4.08 -0.27
C MET A 51 1.38 5.16 -0.48
N VAL A 52 2.46 5.06 0.28
CA VAL A 52 3.68 5.85 0.12
C VAL A 52 4.85 4.87 0.21
N ASN A 53 5.78 4.90 -0.75
CA ASN A 53 6.92 3.97 -0.82
C ASN A 53 6.53 2.50 -0.55
N ASN A 54 5.52 2.00 -1.25
CA ASN A 54 4.96 0.64 -1.09
C ASN A 54 4.36 0.31 0.30
N CYS A 55 4.21 1.28 1.20
CA CYS A 55 3.60 1.10 2.51
C CYS A 55 2.19 1.69 2.54
N ALA A 56 1.20 0.91 2.97
CA ALA A 56 -0.16 1.40 3.17
C ALA A 56 -0.24 2.34 4.38
N ILE A 57 -0.67 3.58 4.14
CA ILE A 57 -0.82 4.64 5.15
C ILE A 57 -2.27 4.91 5.53
N GLY A 58 -3.23 4.46 4.72
CA GLY A 58 -4.65 4.74 4.94
C GLY A 58 -5.54 4.21 3.82
N GLN A 59 -6.81 4.56 3.92
CA GLN A 59 -7.86 4.17 2.98
C GLN A 59 -8.73 5.38 2.61
N GLY A 60 -9.26 5.37 1.39
CA GLY A 60 -10.12 6.43 0.92
C GLY A 60 -10.97 6.06 -0.28
N LEU A 61 -12.03 6.81 -0.51
CA LEU A 61 -12.96 6.60 -1.60
C LEU A 61 -12.60 7.49 -2.79
N ALA A 62 -12.63 6.92 -3.99
CA ALA A 62 -12.49 7.71 -5.21
C ALA A 62 -13.73 8.60 -5.39
N VAL A 63 -13.50 9.89 -5.58
CA VAL A 63 -14.55 10.89 -5.80
C VAL A 63 -14.20 11.72 -7.03
N LYS A 64 -15.22 12.20 -7.74
CA LYS A 64 -15.03 13.17 -8.82
C LYS A 64 -15.12 14.58 -8.24
N VAL A 65 -14.10 15.40 -8.49
CA VAL A 65 -14.06 16.81 -8.08
C VAL A 65 -13.97 17.66 -9.35
N GLY A 66 -15.12 18.17 -9.81
CA GLY A 66 -15.21 18.88 -11.08
C GLY A 66 -14.88 17.95 -12.24
N GLU A 67 -13.76 18.19 -12.91
CA GLU A 67 -13.24 17.34 -14.00
C GLU A 67 -12.09 16.43 -13.54
N ASN A 68 -11.65 16.56 -12.29
CA ASN A 68 -10.52 15.83 -11.75
C ASN A 68 -10.97 14.63 -10.91
N PHE A 69 -10.08 13.64 -10.81
CA PHE A 69 -10.19 12.59 -9.81
C PHE A 69 -9.65 13.11 -8.47
N GLY A 70 -10.40 12.84 -7.40
CA GLY A 70 -10.00 13.09 -6.03
C GLY A 70 -10.16 11.84 -5.19
N ILE A 71 -9.59 11.87 -4.00
CA ILE A 71 -9.75 10.80 -3.00
C ILE A 71 -10.21 11.42 -1.70
N ARG A 72 -11.35 10.96 -1.21
CA ARG A 72 -11.83 11.30 0.12
C ARG A 72 -11.24 10.31 1.10
N ILE A 73 -10.33 10.78 1.94
CA ILE A 73 -9.70 9.97 2.98
C ILE A 73 -10.78 9.55 3.98
N THR A 74 -11.00 8.24 4.12
CA THR A 74 -11.88 7.68 5.17
C THR A 74 -11.09 7.45 6.44
N TYR A 75 -9.90 6.86 6.29
CA TYR A 75 -9.03 6.52 7.40
C TYR A 75 -7.57 6.84 7.07
N ILE A 76 -6.86 7.42 8.02
CA ILE A 76 -5.43 7.67 7.92
C ILE A 76 -4.74 7.22 9.21
N GLY A 77 -3.65 6.48 9.05
CA GLY A 77 -2.86 6.03 10.19
C GLY A 77 -2.13 7.17 10.91
N ASP A 78 -1.58 6.84 12.07
CA ASP A 78 -0.86 7.79 12.91
C ASP A 78 0.33 8.45 12.20
N ILE A 79 0.75 9.61 12.71
CA ILE A 79 1.92 10.35 12.19
C ILE A 79 3.17 9.46 12.22
N GLN A 80 3.37 8.68 13.29
CA GLN A 80 4.51 7.77 13.41
C GLN A 80 4.53 6.73 12.29
N ARG A 81 3.37 6.18 11.93
CA ARG A 81 3.24 5.20 10.85
C ARG A 81 3.48 5.83 9.48
N ARG A 82 3.06 7.09 9.27
CA ARG A 82 3.35 7.85 8.05
C ARG A 82 4.83 8.15 7.89
N VAL A 83 5.50 8.56 8.96
CA VAL A 83 6.95 8.81 8.94
C VAL A 83 7.70 7.50 8.70
N ALA A 84 7.28 6.40 9.33
CA ALA A 84 7.86 5.09 9.08
C ALA A 84 7.70 4.65 7.62
N ALA A 85 6.53 4.91 6.99
CA ALA A 85 6.27 4.60 5.59
C ALA A 85 7.17 5.38 4.61
N LEU A 86 7.73 6.53 5.01
CA LEU A 86 8.73 7.24 4.19
C LEU A 86 10.06 6.49 4.16
N ASN A 87 10.38 5.74 5.22
CA ASN A 87 11.57 4.91 5.27
C ASN A 87 11.27 3.54 4.62
N ALA A 88 11.61 3.41 3.34
CA ALA A 88 11.25 2.28 2.48
C ALA A 88 11.73 0.90 2.97
N GLU A 89 12.62 0.84 3.96
CA GLU A 89 13.32 -0.39 4.36
C GLU A 89 12.61 -1.19 5.49
N ALA A 90 11.62 -0.61 6.18
CA ALA A 90 11.10 -1.20 7.43
C ALA A 90 9.81 -2.04 7.30
N ALA A 91 9.00 -1.88 6.25
CA ALA A 91 7.67 -2.49 6.20
C ALA A 91 7.61 -3.87 5.52
N ALA A 92 8.59 -4.23 4.68
CA ALA A 92 8.62 -5.53 4.01
C ALA A 92 9.11 -6.68 4.92
N ALA A 93 9.77 -6.38 6.04
CA ALA A 93 10.36 -7.39 6.91
C ALA A 93 9.38 -7.98 7.94
N SER A 94 8.39 -7.23 8.44
CA SER A 94 7.64 -7.63 9.64
C SER A 94 6.47 -8.60 9.42
N ALA A 95 6.03 -8.85 8.17
CA ALA A 95 4.98 -9.83 7.90
C ALA A 95 5.54 -11.26 7.74
N ALA A 96 6.74 -11.41 7.16
CA ALA A 96 7.37 -12.71 6.95
C ALA A 96 7.90 -13.33 8.25
N ASP A 97 8.36 -12.50 9.19
CA ASP A 97 8.92 -12.97 10.46
C ASP A 97 7.84 -13.57 11.40
N ALA A 98 6.62 -13.01 11.39
CA ALA A 98 5.53 -13.44 12.29
C ALA A 98 4.92 -14.80 11.92
N GLU A 99 4.79 -15.10 10.62
CA GLU A 99 4.30 -16.41 10.14
C GLU A 99 5.35 -17.52 10.33
N ALA A 100 6.63 -17.20 10.18
CA ALA A 100 7.72 -18.15 10.41
C ALA A 100 7.84 -18.57 11.88
N GLU A 101 7.67 -17.63 12.83
CA GLU A 101 7.76 -17.91 14.26
C GLU A 101 6.56 -18.74 14.77
N ALA A 102 5.36 -18.49 14.24
CA ALA A 102 4.16 -19.27 14.56
C ALA A 102 4.24 -20.73 14.06
N LEU A 103 4.81 -20.95 12.87
CA LEU A 103 4.99 -22.30 12.31
C LEU A 103 6.06 -23.09 13.09
N ALA A 104 7.16 -22.44 13.48
CA ALA A 104 8.23 -23.06 14.27
C ALA A 104 7.75 -23.51 15.67
N ALA A 105 6.91 -22.70 16.32
CA ALA A 105 6.31 -23.05 17.61
C ALA A 105 5.38 -24.28 17.54
N GLN A 106 4.62 -24.43 16.45
CA GLN A 106 3.75 -25.60 16.26
C GLN A 106 4.54 -26.90 16.03
N MET A 107 5.71 -26.84 15.38
CA MET A 107 6.54 -28.03 15.15
C MET A 107 7.24 -28.52 16.43
N LEU A 108 7.55 -27.63 17.37
CA LEU A 108 8.19 -28.01 18.66
C LEU A 108 7.20 -28.56 19.69
N ALA A 109 5.92 -28.20 19.61
CA ALA A 109 4.88 -28.68 20.53
C ALA A 109 4.28 -30.05 20.15
N GLY A 110 4.71 -30.62 19.02
CA GLY A 110 4.19 -31.88 18.45
C GLY A 110 5.07 -33.13 18.67
N GLN A 111 6.03 -33.08 19.59
CA GLN A 111 6.79 -34.24 20.07
C GLN A 111 6.44 -34.57 21.52
#